data_AF-A0A8C2UI31-F1
#
_entry.id   AF-A0A8C2UI31-F1
#
_cell.length_a   1.000
_cell.length_b   1.000
_cell.length_c   1.000
_cell.angle_alpha   90.00
_cell.angle_beta   90.00
_cell.angle_gamma   90.00
#
_symmetry.space_group_name_H-M   'P 1'
#
loop_
_entity.id
_entity.type
_entity.pdbx_description
1 polymer ?
#
loop_
_entity_poly.entity_id
_entity_poly.type
_entity_poly.pdbx_seq_one_letter_code
_entity_poly.pdbx_strand_id
1 'polypeptide(L)'
;ALLSDGPSFKQLPGPANLQDPSDSEKPQTPESFPREGKNTGQHSRRKLEPRKKAVKPKMYSLRERKCHTYEEVSEPQDDDYLYCEKCKNYFIDSCPVHGPPAFIKDSVVDEGSSDRAVLSLPPGLRIGPSSIPGAGLGVWNEAFDLPLDLHFGPYEGQITEDEEAGHSGYSWMITKGRHCYEYVDGKDTSKANWMRYVNCARNEEEQNVVAFQYHRQIFYRTCQAIGPGSELFVWYGDEYGHELGLKWGSKWKKHQAAGRGRQPWGSSKEERKPLPGIL
;
A
#
# COMPACT_ATOMS: atom_id res chain seq x y z
N ALA A 1 -46.01 49.26 16.48
CA ALA A 1 -45.96 48.09 17.39
C ALA A 1 -44.53 47.55 17.31
N LEU A 2 -43.61 47.88 18.22
CA LEU A 2 -43.51 47.38 19.62
C LEU A 2 -43.50 45.84 19.63
N LEU A 3 -42.54 45.06 20.13
CA LEU A 3 -41.31 45.21 20.94
C LEU A 3 -40.46 43.92 20.68
N SER A 4 -39.12 43.98 20.71
CA SER A 4 -38.17 43.35 21.68
C SER A 4 -38.44 41.86 22.02
N ASP A 5 -37.48 40.93 21.99
CA ASP A 5 -36.32 40.85 22.89
C ASP A 5 -35.25 39.84 22.41
N GLY A 6 -34.00 40.12 22.82
CA GLY A 6 -32.83 39.25 22.71
C GLY A 6 -32.61 38.32 23.94
N PRO A 7 -31.39 37.81 24.16
CA PRO A 7 -31.10 36.42 24.57
C PRO A 7 -30.94 36.20 26.09
N SER A 8 -30.97 34.94 26.55
CA SER A 8 -30.74 34.57 27.96
C SER A 8 -29.53 33.63 28.15
N PHE A 9 -28.45 34.21 28.67
CA PHE A 9 -27.33 33.59 29.40
C PHE A 9 -27.71 33.36 30.87
N LYS A 10 -27.34 32.23 31.48
CA LYS A 10 -27.09 32.04 32.95
C LYS A 10 -26.14 30.82 33.09
N GLN A 11 -24.83 30.93 33.32
CA GLN A 11 -24.03 31.43 34.45
C GLN A 11 -24.08 30.57 35.74
N LEU A 12 -22.87 30.12 36.12
CA LEU A 12 -22.43 29.31 37.28
C LEU A 12 -22.84 29.86 38.65
N PRO A 13 -22.55 29.09 39.72
CA PRO A 13 -21.58 29.61 40.70
C PRO A 13 -20.53 28.58 41.18
N GLY A 14 -19.28 29.03 41.39
CA GLY A 14 -18.34 28.48 42.39
C GLY A 14 -18.59 29.12 43.77
N PRO A 15 -17.73 29.04 44.82
CA PRO A 15 -16.25 28.86 44.77
C PRO A 15 -15.61 28.03 45.93
N ALA A 16 -14.25 27.92 45.89
CA ALA A 16 -13.26 27.96 47.02
C ALA A 16 -13.33 26.92 48.18
N ASN A 17 -12.29 26.52 48.93
CA ASN A 17 -10.81 26.53 48.95
C ASN A 17 -10.42 25.83 50.31
N LEU A 18 -9.15 25.48 50.51
CA LEU A 18 -8.42 25.25 51.79
C LEU A 18 -8.28 23.83 52.42
N GLN A 19 -7.00 23.40 52.46
CA GLN A 19 -6.16 22.94 53.60
C GLN A 19 -6.38 21.56 54.29
N ASP A 20 -5.38 20.66 54.09
CA ASP A 20 -4.52 19.88 55.04
C ASP A 20 -4.82 19.90 56.58
N PRO A 21 -4.21 19.04 57.46
CA PRO A 21 -3.22 17.95 57.29
C PRO A 21 -3.45 16.68 58.19
N SER A 22 -2.43 15.80 58.20
CA SER A 22 -1.99 14.93 59.32
C SER A 22 -2.67 13.55 59.43
N ASP A 23 -1.99 12.45 59.76
CA ASP A 23 -0.68 12.30 60.40
C ASP A 23 -0.15 10.87 60.28
N SER A 24 1.18 10.75 60.38
CA SER A 24 1.92 9.66 61.05
C SER A 24 1.94 8.25 60.43
N GLU A 25 3.03 7.49 60.37
CA GLU A 25 4.39 7.60 60.91
C GLU A 25 5.27 6.53 60.19
N LYS A 26 6.45 6.93 59.69
CA LYS A 26 7.71 6.15 59.78
C LYS A 26 8.51 6.81 60.93
N PRO A 27 9.75 6.45 61.33
CA PRO A 27 10.71 5.40 60.88
C PRO A 27 11.34 4.66 62.11
N GLN A 28 12.32 3.75 62.03
CA GLN A 28 13.77 4.08 62.04
C GLN A 28 14.67 2.83 62.13
N THR A 29 15.79 2.93 61.43
CA THR A 29 17.08 2.22 61.55
C THR A 29 17.69 2.37 62.96
N PRO A 30 18.71 1.55 63.30
CA PRO A 30 19.77 2.06 64.17
C PRO A 30 21.18 1.87 63.61
N GLU A 31 21.98 2.93 63.78
CA GLU A 31 23.44 2.94 63.74
C GLU A 31 24.07 2.40 65.05
N SER A 32 25.39 2.38 65.06
CA SER A 32 26.38 1.57 65.78
C SER A 32 26.88 2.01 67.18
N PHE A 33 27.72 1.11 67.76
CA PHE A 33 28.83 1.26 68.76
C PHE A 33 28.52 0.91 70.25
N PRO A 34 29.51 0.59 71.15
CA PRO A 34 30.92 0.10 71.05
C PRO A 34 31.38 -1.00 72.08
N ARG A 35 32.62 -1.54 71.90
CA ARG A 35 33.65 -2.11 72.86
C ARG A 35 33.27 -3.30 73.81
N GLU A 36 34.10 -4.28 74.22
CA GLU A 36 35.56 -4.41 74.46
C GLU A 36 35.99 -5.89 74.77
N GLY A 37 37.24 -6.30 74.43
CA GLY A 37 38.09 -7.36 75.07
C GLY A 37 37.75 -8.86 74.85
N LYS A 38 38.65 -9.84 74.65
CA LYS A 38 40.09 -10.04 74.91
C LYS A 38 40.71 -11.15 74.01
N ASN A 39 42.04 -11.04 73.84
CA ASN A 39 43.08 -11.89 73.23
C ASN A 39 42.96 -13.43 73.24
N THR A 40 43.53 -14.09 72.21
CA THR A 40 44.82 -14.84 72.28
C THR A 40 45.32 -15.22 70.87
N GLY A 41 46.65 -15.40 70.72
CA GLY A 41 47.26 -16.11 69.57
C GLY A 41 48.16 -15.30 68.62
N GLN A 42 49.37 -14.93 69.05
CA GLN A 42 50.44 -14.36 68.23
C GLN A 42 51.00 -15.39 67.22
N HIS A 43 51.43 -14.94 66.03
CA HIS A 43 52.77 -15.24 65.50
C HIS A 43 53.18 -14.22 64.43
N SER A 44 54.20 -13.43 64.76
CA SER A 44 54.85 -12.42 63.93
C SER A 44 55.91 -13.07 63.04
N ARG A 45 55.89 -12.79 61.72
CA ARG A 45 57.07 -12.86 60.84
C ARG A 45 57.18 -11.57 60.04
N ARG A 46 58.33 -10.92 60.15
CA ARG A 46 58.68 -9.61 59.58
C ARG A 46 58.92 -9.67 58.05
N LYS A 47 58.35 -8.67 57.37
CA LYS A 47 58.94 -7.78 56.33
C LYS A 47 59.41 -8.38 55.00
N LEU A 48 58.80 -7.93 53.90
CA LEU A 48 59.49 -7.26 52.78
C LEU A 48 58.44 -6.62 51.82
N GLU A 49 58.50 -5.31 51.65
CA GLU A 49 57.65 -4.55 50.71
C GLU A 49 58.12 -4.74 49.26
N PRO A 50 57.26 -5.14 48.30
CA PRO A 50 57.63 -5.16 46.90
C PRO A 50 57.46 -3.75 46.29
N ARG A 51 58.57 -3.18 45.81
CA ARG A 51 58.60 -1.96 44.99
C ARG A 51 57.65 -2.10 43.78
N LYS A 52 56.56 -1.34 43.76
CA LYS A 52 55.70 -1.17 42.57
C LYS A 52 56.49 -0.41 41.51
N LYS A 53 57.03 -1.11 40.50
CA LYS A 53 57.48 -0.46 39.25
C LYS A 53 56.23 -0.02 38.48
N ALA A 54 56.04 1.29 38.33
CA ALA A 54 55.00 1.83 37.46
C ALA A 54 55.32 1.46 36.00
N VAL A 55 54.54 0.56 35.41
CA VAL A 55 54.56 0.30 33.97
C VAL A 55 53.74 1.40 33.31
N LYS A 56 54.41 2.31 32.59
CA LYS A 56 53.70 3.27 31.73
C LYS A 56 53.10 2.50 30.55
N PRO A 57 51.78 2.54 30.32
CA PRO A 57 51.23 1.94 29.13
C PRO A 57 51.72 2.75 27.92
N LYS A 58 52.42 2.09 26.98
CA LYS A 58 52.68 2.68 25.67
C LYS A 58 51.35 2.67 24.91
N MET A 59 50.60 3.77 24.98
CA MET A 59 49.48 3.99 24.07
C MET A 59 50.04 4.21 22.67
N TYR A 60 49.86 3.21 21.81
CA TYR A 60 50.01 3.36 20.37
C TYR A 60 48.86 4.23 19.87
N SER A 61 49.17 5.33 19.17
CA SER A 61 48.15 6.12 18.48
C SER A 61 47.51 5.24 17.40
N LEU A 62 46.26 4.87 17.58
CA LEU A 62 45.48 4.26 16.49
C LEU A 62 45.40 5.28 15.36
N ARG A 63 45.77 4.87 14.15
CA ARG A 63 45.67 5.71 12.96
C ARG A 63 44.21 6.10 12.77
N GLU A 64 43.91 7.40 12.78
CA GLU A 64 42.57 7.89 12.49
C GLU A 64 42.15 7.40 11.11
N ARG A 65 41.19 6.48 11.07
CA ARG A 65 40.50 6.11 9.84
C ARG A 65 39.37 7.12 9.66
N LYS A 66 39.32 7.78 8.50
CA LYS A 66 38.11 8.51 8.10
C LYS A 66 36.94 7.53 8.19
N CYS A 67 35.92 7.90 8.97
CA CYS A 67 34.63 7.22 8.92
C CYS A 67 34.06 7.50 7.53
N HIS A 68 34.11 6.49 6.66
CA HIS A 68 33.32 6.48 5.45
C HIS A 68 31.91 6.10 5.87
N THR A 69 31.02 7.07 5.94
CA THR A 69 29.58 6.81 6.04
C THR A 69 29.17 6.23 4.70
N TYR A 70 28.94 4.91 4.67
CA TYR A 70 28.32 4.28 3.52
C TYR A 70 26.83 4.63 3.57
N GLU A 71 26.36 5.36 2.58
CA GLU A 71 24.93 5.52 2.33
C GLU A 71 24.50 4.30 1.52
N GLU A 72 23.74 3.40 2.16
CA GLU A 72 23.14 2.27 1.45
C GLU A 72 22.10 2.84 0.48
N VAL A 73 22.40 2.76 -0.82
CA VAL A 73 21.39 3.02 -1.86
C VAL A 73 20.40 1.87 -1.76
N SER A 74 19.13 2.17 -1.42
CA SER A 74 18.07 1.18 -1.41
C SER A 74 17.94 0.60 -2.83
N GLU A 75 18.13 -0.72 -2.97
CA GLU A 75 17.84 -1.42 -4.22
C GLU A 75 16.34 -1.23 -4.54
N PRO A 76 15.98 -0.90 -5.80
CA PRO A 76 14.59 -0.77 -6.20
C PRO A 76 13.81 -2.06 -5.91
N GLN A 77 12.60 -1.92 -5.38
CA GLN A 77 11.63 -3.01 -5.25
C GLN A 77 11.03 -3.35 -6.62
N ASP A 78 10.41 -4.53 -6.74
CA ASP A 78 9.80 -4.97 -8.00
C ASP A 78 8.70 -4.01 -8.48
N ASP A 79 8.02 -3.31 -7.56
CA ASP A 79 6.98 -2.31 -7.86
C ASP A 79 7.52 -0.87 -8.02
N ASP A 80 8.83 -0.68 -8.14
CA ASP A 80 9.45 0.60 -8.52
C ASP A 80 9.63 0.73 -10.04
N TYR A 81 9.35 -0.33 -10.80
CA TYR A 81 9.49 -0.37 -12.25
C TYR A 81 8.18 -0.03 -12.96
N LEU A 82 8.31 0.77 -14.01
CA LEU A 82 7.27 1.03 -15.00
C LEU A 82 7.57 0.25 -16.28
N TYR A 83 6.54 0.01 -17.08
CA TYR A 83 6.66 -0.72 -18.34
C TYR A 83 6.28 0.16 -19.53
N CYS A 84 7.11 0.15 -20.57
CA CYS A 84 6.82 0.86 -21.82
C CYS A 84 6.28 -0.13 -22.85
N GLU A 85 5.01 0.01 -23.23
CA GLU A 85 4.35 -0.83 -24.23
C GLU A 85 4.95 -0.67 -25.63
N LYS A 86 5.57 0.48 -25.95
CA LYS A 86 6.26 0.67 -27.24
C LYS A 86 7.61 -0.06 -27.30
N CYS A 87 8.38 -0.02 -26.20
CA CYS A 87 9.70 -0.65 -26.14
C CYS A 87 9.66 -2.10 -25.66
N LYS A 88 8.54 -2.54 -25.08
CA LYS A 88 8.35 -3.82 -24.40
C LYS A 88 9.45 -4.08 -23.36
N ASN A 89 9.76 -3.07 -22.56
CA ASN A 89 10.83 -3.08 -21.56
C ASN A 89 10.46 -2.26 -20.32
N TYR A 90 11.06 -2.63 -19.20
CA TYR A 90 10.92 -1.92 -17.92
C TYR A 90 11.92 -0.78 -17.78
N PHE A 91 11.55 0.22 -17.01
CA PHE A 91 12.37 1.38 -16.69
C PHE A 91 11.99 1.97 -15.33
N ILE A 92 12.88 2.75 -14.74
CA ILE A 92 12.62 3.58 -13.56
C ILE A 92 12.57 5.03 -14.03
N ASP A 93 11.59 5.79 -13.53
CA ASP A 93 11.31 7.21 -13.82
C ASP A 93 10.99 7.58 -15.28
N SER A 94 11.82 7.19 -16.24
CA SER A 94 11.68 7.56 -17.65
C SER A 94 12.20 6.49 -18.61
N CYS A 95 11.43 6.22 -19.65
CA CYS A 95 11.85 5.36 -20.75
C CYS A 95 12.98 6.06 -21.54
N PRO A 96 14.08 5.38 -21.89
CA PRO A 96 15.21 6.00 -22.61
C PRO A 96 14.85 6.49 -24.02
N VAL A 97 13.77 5.96 -24.62
CA VAL A 97 13.30 6.32 -25.96
C VAL A 97 12.13 7.30 -25.91
N HIS A 98 11.21 7.12 -24.97
CA HIS A 98 9.92 7.82 -24.95
C HIS A 98 9.77 8.83 -23.81
N GLY A 99 10.75 8.93 -22.91
CA GLY A 99 10.71 9.82 -21.76
C GLY A 99 9.81 9.31 -20.62
N PRO A 100 9.41 10.18 -19.68
CA PRO A 100 8.54 9.81 -18.57
C PRO A 100 7.13 9.42 -19.06
N PRO A 101 6.44 8.48 -18.38
CA PRO A 101 5.07 8.12 -18.70
C PRO A 101 4.11 9.30 -18.47
N ALA A 102 3.02 9.32 -19.24
CA ALA A 102 1.96 10.31 -19.07
C ALA A 102 0.89 9.79 -18.09
N PHE A 103 0.78 10.43 -16.93
CA PHE A 103 -0.28 10.16 -15.94
C PHE A 103 -1.41 11.18 -16.08
N ILE A 104 -2.63 10.70 -16.32
CA ILE A 104 -3.84 11.50 -16.28
C ILE A 104 -4.29 11.64 -14.82
N LYS A 105 -4.53 12.88 -14.40
CA LYS A 105 -5.03 13.19 -13.07
C LYS A 105 -6.55 13.05 -13.03
N ASP A 106 -7.03 12.51 -11.93
CA ASP A 106 -8.45 12.51 -11.59
C ASP A 106 -8.97 13.95 -11.43
N SER A 107 -10.26 14.13 -11.70
CA SER A 107 -10.94 15.38 -11.43
C SER A 107 -10.97 15.64 -9.91
N VAL A 108 -10.72 16.88 -9.51
CA VAL A 108 -10.73 17.27 -8.09
C VAL A 108 -12.17 17.19 -7.56
N VAL A 109 -12.35 16.51 -6.44
CA VAL A 109 -13.63 16.38 -5.74
C VAL A 109 -13.49 16.88 -4.31
N ASP A 110 -14.51 17.60 -3.83
CA ASP A 110 -14.57 18.06 -2.45
C ASP A 110 -14.63 16.87 -1.46
N GLU A 111 -13.97 17.04 -0.30
CA GLU A 111 -13.96 16.05 0.77
C GLU A 111 -15.39 15.78 1.28
N GLY A 112 -15.74 14.50 1.42
CA GLY A 112 -17.03 14.07 1.95
C GLY A 112 -18.16 13.94 0.93
N SER A 113 -17.90 14.11 -0.38
CA SER A 113 -18.90 13.85 -1.42
C SER A 113 -19.30 12.38 -1.48
N SER A 114 -20.61 12.10 -1.43
CA SER A 114 -21.14 10.73 -1.54
C SER A 114 -20.92 10.10 -2.93
N ASP A 115 -20.83 10.95 -3.95
CA ASP A 115 -20.65 10.55 -5.36
C ASP A 115 -19.21 10.76 -5.84
N ARG A 116 -18.25 10.75 -4.90
CA ARG A 116 -16.82 10.97 -5.19
C ARG A 116 -16.31 10.14 -6.36
N ALA A 117 -16.64 8.85 -6.38
CA ALA A 117 -16.20 7.97 -7.45
C ALA A 117 -16.62 8.46 -8.84
N VAL A 118 -17.85 8.95 -9.01
CA VAL A 118 -18.31 9.47 -10.31
C VAL A 118 -17.67 10.83 -10.61
N LEU A 119 -17.58 11.71 -9.62
CA LEU A 119 -17.07 13.07 -9.79
C LEU A 119 -15.57 13.13 -10.05
N SER A 120 -14.83 12.10 -9.63
CA SER A 120 -13.37 11.98 -9.87
C SER A 120 -13.01 11.64 -11.33
N LEU A 121 -14.00 11.34 -12.18
CA LEU A 121 -13.80 10.94 -13.57
C LEU A 121 -13.03 12.01 -14.37
N PRO A 122 -11.90 11.67 -15.02
CA PRO A 122 -11.14 12.60 -15.85
C PRO A 122 -11.96 13.11 -17.04
N PRO A 123 -11.72 14.36 -17.49
CA PRO A 123 -12.35 14.91 -18.68
C PRO A 123 -12.12 14.02 -19.91
N GLY A 124 -13.17 13.84 -20.71
CA GLY A 124 -13.14 13.05 -21.93
C GLY A 124 -13.52 11.58 -21.76
N LEU A 125 -13.74 11.13 -20.52
CA LEU A 125 -14.37 9.85 -20.22
C LEU A 125 -15.83 10.06 -19.79
N ARG A 126 -16.63 8.99 -19.89
CA ARG A 126 -18.02 8.95 -19.40
C ARG A 126 -18.31 7.63 -18.71
N ILE A 127 -19.00 7.69 -17.57
CA ILE A 127 -19.61 6.51 -16.95
C ILE A 127 -21.02 6.31 -17.53
N GLY A 128 -21.35 5.08 -17.94
CA GLY A 128 -22.70 4.74 -18.40
C GLY A 128 -22.90 3.22 -18.51
N PRO A 129 -24.02 2.74 -19.04
CA PRO A 129 -24.27 1.30 -19.17
C PRO A 129 -23.14 0.59 -19.93
N SER A 130 -22.66 -0.53 -19.38
CA SER A 130 -21.65 -1.35 -20.03
C SER A 130 -22.22 -2.05 -21.27
N SER A 131 -21.35 -2.33 -22.24
CA SER A 131 -21.65 -3.21 -23.36
C SER A 131 -21.71 -4.69 -22.94
N ILE A 132 -21.18 -5.06 -21.77
CA ILE A 132 -21.27 -6.40 -21.22
C ILE A 132 -22.67 -6.62 -20.61
N PRO A 133 -23.44 -7.62 -21.08
CA PRO A 133 -24.76 -7.91 -20.54
C PRO A 133 -24.72 -8.22 -19.05
N GLY A 134 -25.45 -7.44 -18.25
CA GLY A 134 -25.59 -7.64 -16.81
C GLY A 134 -24.46 -7.06 -15.94
N ALA A 135 -23.41 -6.48 -16.53
CA ALA A 135 -22.29 -5.89 -15.77
C ALA A 135 -22.61 -4.53 -15.12
N GLY A 136 -23.75 -3.93 -15.44
CA GLY A 136 -24.14 -2.63 -14.89
C GLY A 136 -23.49 -1.48 -15.63
N LEU A 137 -22.67 -0.69 -14.93
CA LEU A 137 -21.99 0.49 -15.48
C LEU A 137 -20.59 0.14 -16.00
N GLY A 138 -20.08 0.95 -16.92
CA GLY A 138 -18.77 0.89 -17.54
C GLY A 138 -18.23 2.29 -17.82
N VAL A 139 -16.93 2.37 -18.10
CA VAL A 139 -16.25 3.62 -18.46
C VAL A 139 -15.98 3.65 -19.94
N TRP A 140 -16.39 4.73 -20.60
CA TRP A 140 -16.31 4.93 -22.04
C TRP A 140 -15.38 6.11 -22.36
N ASN A 141 -14.58 5.98 -23.41
CA ASN A 141 -13.89 7.12 -24.00
C ASN A 141 -14.86 7.90 -24.90
N GLU A 142 -14.94 9.23 -24.77
CA GLU A 142 -15.86 10.08 -25.53
C GLU A 142 -15.15 11.19 -26.32
N ALA A 143 -13.94 11.61 -25.91
CA ALA A 143 -13.32 12.82 -26.46
C ALA A 143 -12.39 12.55 -27.63
N PHE A 144 -11.19 12.04 -27.36
CA PHE A 144 -10.11 11.86 -28.33
C PHE A 144 -9.45 10.51 -28.15
N ASP A 145 -8.66 10.09 -29.13
CA ASP A 145 -7.92 8.83 -29.05
C ASP A 145 -6.99 8.84 -27.82
N LEU A 146 -7.22 7.93 -26.89
CA LEU A 146 -6.30 7.72 -25.77
C LEU A 146 -5.07 6.99 -26.35
N PRO A 147 -3.87 7.59 -26.27
CA PRO A 147 -2.68 6.96 -26.81
C PRO A 147 -2.31 5.69 -26.03
N LEU A 148 -1.51 4.83 -26.68
CA LEU A 148 -0.78 3.75 -26.00
C LEU A 148 0.15 4.33 -24.93
N ASP A 149 0.35 3.59 -23.82
CA ASP A 149 1.17 3.99 -22.66
C ASP A 149 0.61 5.17 -21.85
N LEU A 150 -0.71 5.41 -21.90
CA LEU A 150 -1.37 6.39 -21.04
C LEU A 150 -1.72 5.77 -19.69
N HIS A 151 -1.38 6.46 -18.60
CA HIS A 151 -1.53 5.95 -17.24
C HIS A 151 -2.65 6.67 -16.49
N PHE A 152 -3.38 5.92 -15.68
CA PHE A 152 -4.46 6.37 -14.81
C PHE A 152 -4.26 5.87 -13.38
N GLY A 153 -4.73 6.66 -12.42
CA GLY A 153 -4.75 6.30 -11.01
C GLY A 153 -3.94 7.22 -10.10
N PRO A 154 -3.71 6.80 -8.85
CA PRO A 154 -3.93 5.44 -8.34
C PRO A 154 -5.41 5.04 -8.21
N TYR A 155 -5.69 3.73 -8.16
CA TYR A 155 -6.99 3.19 -7.77
C TYR A 155 -7.22 3.50 -6.29
N GLU A 156 -8.35 4.12 -5.98
CA GLU A 156 -8.66 4.58 -4.63
C GLU A 156 -9.77 3.74 -3.99
N GLY A 157 -9.69 3.60 -2.67
CA GLY A 157 -10.61 2.79 -1.89
C GLY A 157 -10.15 2.68 -0.44
N GLN A 158 -10.83 1.85 0.33
CA GLN A 158 -10.43 1.55 1.71
C GLN A 158 -9.30 0.52 1.74
N ILE A 159 -8.17 0.88 2.36
CA ILE A 159 -7.08 -0.06 2.60
C ILE A 159 -7.44 -0.99 3.77
N THR A 160 -7.26 -2.29 3.58
CA THR A 160 -7.55 -3.31 4.61
C THR A 160 -6.67 -4.55 4.42
N GLU A 161 -6.42 -5.28 5.50
CA GLU A 161 -5.75 -6.60 5.46
C GLU A 161 -6.76 -7.75 5.57
N ASP A 162 -8.06 -7.44 5.62
CA ASP A 162 -9.14 -8.42 5.65
C ASP A 162 -9.26 -9.16 4.31
N GLU A 163 -9.05 -10.47 4.32
CA GLU A 163 -9.17 -11.33 3.13
C GLU A 163 -10.58 -11.30 2.53
N GLU A 164 -11.62 -11.01 3.32
CA GLU A 164 -12.99 -10.89 2.81
C GLU A 164 -13.15 -9.71 1.85
N ALA A 165 -12.28 -8.70 1.93
CA ALA A 165 -12.23 -7.62 0.95
C ALA A 165 -11.94 -8.14 -0.46
N GLY A 166 -11.17 -9.22 -0.60
CA GLY A 166 -10.92 -9.88 -1.89
C GLY A 166 -12.18 -10.38 -2.60
N HIS A 167 -13.28 -10.55 -1.86
CA HIS A 167 -14.58 -10.99 -2.39
C HIS A 167 -15.54 -9.82 -2.71
N SER A 168 -15.13 -8.56 -2.54
CA SER A 168 -16.02 -7.40 -2.74
C SER A 168 -16.42 -7.18 -4.21
N GLY A 169 -15.63 -7.70 -5.15
CA GLY A 169 -15.75 -7.43 -6.59
C GLY A 169 -15.16 -6.08 -7.03
N TYR A 170 -14.72 -5.25 -6.08
CA TYR A 170 -14.12 -3.93 -6.30
C TYR A 170 -12.74 -3.78 -5.66
N SER A 171 -12.12 -4.90 -5.26
CA SER A 171 -10.86 -4.91 -4.54
C SER A 171 -9.70 -5.33 -5.43
N TRP A 172 -8.57 -4.67 -5.23
CA TRP A 172 -7.27 -5.11 -5.73
C TRP A 172 -6.38 -5.52 -4.57
N MET A 173 -5.57 -6.56 -4.79
CA MET A 173 -4.55 -7.00 -3.86
C MET A 173 -3.27 -6.21 -4.11
N ILE A 174 -2.61 -5.76 -3.05
CA ILE A 174 -1.34 -5.04 -3.10
C ILE A 174 -0.32 -5.89 -2.35
N THR A 175 0.75 -6.30 -3.04
CA THR A 175 1.85 -7.02 -2.41
C THR A 175 2.75 -6.05 -1.67
N LYS A 176 3.04 -6.35 -0.39
CA LYS A 176 4.04 -5.63 0.40
C LYS A 176 5.43 -6.28 0.31
N GLY A 177 5.57 -7.34 -0.48
CA GLY A 177 6.72 -8.24 -0.49
C GLY A 177 6.63 -9.31 0.60
N ARG A 178 7.47 -10.35 0.49
CA ARG A 178 7.59 -11.45 1.48
C ARG A 178 6.27 -12.15 1.84
N HIS A 179 5.37 -12.31 0.86
CA HIS A 179 4.04 -12.91 1.05
C HIS A 179 3.12 -12.15 2.01
N CYS A 180 3.36 -10.85 2.22
CA CYS A 180 2.43 -9.97 2.91
C CYS A 180 1.60 -9.20 1.88
N TYR A 181 0.28 -9.16 2.09
CA TYR A 181 -0.66 -8.52 1.17
C TYR A 181 -1.60 -7.59 1.94
N GLU A 182 -2.04 -6.53 1.28
CA GLU A 182 -3.21 -5.75 1.67
C GLU A 182 -4.16 -5.63 0.48
N TYR A 183 -5.34 -5.06 0.72
CA TYR A 183 -6.33 -4.83 -0.30
C TYR A 183 -6.73 -3.37 -0.33
N VAL A 184 -6.96 -2.84 -1.53
CA VAL A 184 -7.65 -1.57 -1.74
C VAL A 184 -9.08 -1.86 -2.23
N ASP A 185 -10.07 -1.68 -1.35
CA ASP A 185 -11.48 -1.97 -1.66
C ASP A 185 -12.22 -0.69 -2.11
N GLY A 186 -12.58 -0.65 -3.40
CA GLY A 186 -13.33 0.44 -4.02
C GLY A 186 -14.85 0.33 -3.86
N LYS A 187 -15.36 -0.56 -3.01
CA LYS A 187 -16.81 -0.78 -2.83
C LYS A 187 -17.56 0.49 -2.40
N ASP A 188 -17.00 1.26 -1.45
CA ASP A 188 -17.58 2.51 -0.97
C ASP A 188 -17.33 3.66 -1.96
N THR A 189 -18.39 4.13 -2.64
CA THR A 189 -18.31 5.17 -3.67
C THR A 189 -17.86 6.54 -3.15
N SER A 190 -17.96 6.77 -1.83
CA SER A 190 -17.49 8.01 -1.19
C SER A 190 -15.98 8.01 -0.95
N LYS A 191 -15.33 6.83 -0.98
CA LYS A 191 -13.89 6.65 -0.76
C LYS A 191 -13.14 6.23 -2.03
N ALA A 192 -13.86 5.65 -2.99
CA ALA A 192 -13.30 5.21 -4.26
C ALA A 192 -13.22 6.32 -5.30
N ASN A 193 -12.48 6.06 -6.38
CA ASN A 193 -12.49 6.88 -7.60
C ASN A 193 -13.21 6.17 -8.75
N TRP A 194 -13.25 6.83 -9.90
CA TRP A 194 -13.95 6.39 -11.11
C TRP A 194 -13.47 5.04 -11.65
N MET A 195 -12.23 4.65 -11.34
CA MET A 195 -11.62 3.40 -11.81
C MET A 195 -12.40 2.16 -11.33
N ARG A 196 -13.18 2.26 -10.24
CA ARG A 196 -14.08 1.20 -9.76
C ARG A 196 -15.14 0.77 -10.79
N TYR A 197 -15.45 1.63 -11.77
CA TYR A 197 -16.46 1.38 -12.80
C TYR A 197 -15.86 0.78 -14.09
N VAL A 198 -14.55 0.58 -14.16
CA VAL A 198 -13.91 -0.06 -15.31
C VAL A 198 -14.15 -1.57 -15.22
N ASN A 199 -14.76 -2.15 -16.24
CA ASN A 199 -15.08 -3.58 -16.26
C ASN A 199 -13.86 -4.43 -16.60
N CYS A 200 -13.88 -5.68 -16.14
CA CYS A 200 -12.88 -6.68 -16.53
C CYS A 200 -13.06 -7.12 -17.99
N ALA A 201 -11.96 -7.20 -18.74
CA ALA A 201 -11.95 -7.82 -20.06
C ALA A 201 -12.27 -9.32 -19.96
N ARG A 202 -13.05 -9.83 -20.91
CA ARG A 202 -13.43 -11.25 -21.00
C ARG A 202 -12.52 -12.03 -21.95
N ASN A 203 -11.81 -11.33 -22.83
CA ASN A 203 -10.91 -11.86 -23.85
C ASN A 203 -9.77 -10.87 -24.16
N GLU A 204 -8.67 -11.35 -24.76
CA GLU A 204 -7.49 -10.52 -25.06
C GLU A 204 -7.80 -9.48 -26.15
N GLU A 205 -8.77 -9.77 -27.02
CA GLU A 205 -9.12 -8.89 -28.14
C GLU A 205 -9.82 -7.60 -27.68
N GLU A 206 -10.64 -7.67 -26.63
CA GLU A 206 -11.32 -6.50 -26.07
C GLU A 206 -10.52 -5.78 -24.98
N GLN A 207 -9.47 -6.42 -24.44
CA GLN A 207 -8.61 -5.81 -23.44
C GLN A 207 -7.90 -4.61 -24.03
N ASN A 208 -8.04 -3.46 -23.38
CA ASN A 208 -7.34 -2.24 -23.78
C ASN A 208 -6.64 -1.51 -22.62
N VAL A 209 -6.84 -2.00 -21.40
CA VAL A 209 -6.20 -1.51 -20.18
C VAL A 209 -5.55 -2.67 -19.41
N VAL A 210 -4.38 -2.41 -18.83
CA VAL A 210 -3.64 -3.33 -17.96
C VAL A 210 -3.56 -2.72 -16.56
N ALA A 211 -3.95 -3.49 -15.54
CA ALA A 211 -3.70 -3.15 -14.15
C ALA A 211 -2.31 -3.63 -13.70
N PHE A 212 -1.60 -2.79 -12.96
CA PHE A 212 -0.29 -3.10 -12.40
C PHE A 212 -0.06 -2.37 -11.08
N GLN A 213 0.83 -2.90 -10.24
CA GLN A 213 1.23 -2.26 -9.00
C GLN A 213 2.45 -1.35 -9.25
N TYR A 214 2.42 -0.15 -8.67
CA TYR A 214 3.53 0.79 -8.66
C TYR A 214 3.54 1.55 -7.34
N HIS A 215 4.66 1.54 -6.63
CA HIS A 215 4.82 2.14 -5.30
C HIS A 215 3.69 1.81 -4.33
N ARG A 216 3.36 0.51 -4.20
CA ARG A 216 2.29 -0.03 -3.32
C ARG A 216 0.89 0.52 -3.61
N GLN A 217 0.65 0.96 -4.83
CA GLN A 217 -0.65 1.40 -5.31
C GLN A 217 -0.96 0.75 -6.65
N ILE A 218 -2.24 0.70 -7.02
CA ILE A 218 -2.68 0.10 -8.28
C ILE A 218 -2.90 1.19 -9.31
N PHE A 219 -2.34 1.02 -10.49
CA PHE A 219 -2.49 1.91 -11.62
C PHE A 219 -2.96 1.15 -12.84
N TYR A 220 -3.62 1.86 -13.75
CA TYR A 220 -4.06 1.34 -15.03
C TYR A 220 -3.24 1.99 -16.14
N ARG A 221 -2.78 1.21 -17.13
CA ARG A 221 -2.16 1.74 -18.35
C ARG A 221 -2.88 1.24 -19.60
N THR A 222 -2.96 2.06 -20.63
CA THR A 222 -3.48 1.63 -21.93
C THR A 222 -2.46 0.74 -22.65
N CYS A 223 -2.88 -0.47 -23.04
CA CYS A 223 -2.05 -1.42 -23.81
C CYS A 223 -2.28 -1.34 -25.33
N GLN A 224 -3.23 -0.52 -25.76
CA GLN A 224 -3.48 -0.14 -27.14
C GLN A 224 -4.11 1.26 -27.21
N ALA A 225 -4.16 1.84 -28.41
CA ALA A 225 -4.88 3.10 -28.62
C ALA A 225 -6.39 2.86 -28.48
N ILE A 226 -7.09 3.72 -27.74
CA ILE A 226 -8.54 3.58 -27.47
C ILE A 226 -9.26 4.75 -28.12
N GLY A 227 -10.04 4.48 -29.17
CA GLY A 227 -10.80 5.51 -29.88
C GLY A 227 -12.08 5.94 -29.16
N PRO A 228 -12.64 7.12 -29.50
CA PRO A 228 -13.94 7.57 -28.99
C PRO A 228 -15.06 6.55 -29.23
N GLY A 229 -15.96 6.42 -28.27
CA GLY A 229 -17.05 5.44 -28.26
C GLY A 229 -16.63 4.03 -27.82
N SER A 230 -15.38 3.81 -27.41
CA SER A 230 -14.91 2.51 -26.91
C SER A 230 -15.02 2.44 -25.38
N GLU A 231 -15.42 1.29 -24.86
CA GLU A 231 -15.40 0.99 -23.43
C GLU A 231 -13.99 0.57 -22.98
N LEU A 232 -13.59 1.00 -21.79
CA LEU A 232 -12.34 0.58 -21.17
C LEU A 232 -12.54 -0.77 -20.49
N PHE A 233 -11.68 -1.73 -20.83
CA PHE A 233 -11.66 -3.06 -20.24
C PHE A 233 -10.28 -3.39 -19.69
N VAL A 234 -10.25 -3.64 -18.38
CA VAL A 234 -9.03 -3.93 -17.64
C VAL A 234 -8.82 -5.43 -17.49
N TRP A 235 -7.57 -5.87 -17.59
CA TRP A 235 -7.18 -7.17 -17.08
C TRP A 235 -5.84 -7.07 -16.34
N TYR A 236 -5.55 -8.07 -15.53
CA TYR A 236 -4.28 -8.23 -14.85
C TYR A 236 -3.14 -8.29 -15.88
N GLY A 237 -2.05 -7.56 -15.64
CA GLY A 237 -0.81 -7.78 -16.39
C GLY A 237 -0.29 -9.20 -16.15
N ASP A 238 0.50 -9.73 -17.08
CA ASP A 238 1.10 -11.07 -16.97
C ASP A 238 1.87 -11.26 -15.65
N GLU A 239 2.54 -10.20 -15.15
CA GLU A 239 3.24 -10.20 -13.86
C GLU A 239 2.26 -10.39 -12.68
N TYR A 240 1.24 -9.53 -12.59
CA TYR A 240 0.27 -9.54 -11.48
C TYR A 240 -0.62 -10.79 -11.51
N GLY A 241 -0.98 -11.28 -12.70
CA GLY A 241 -1.72 -12.54 -12.85
C GLY A 241 -0.89 -13.76 -12.45
N HIS A 242 0.42 -13.78 -12.75
CA HIS A 242 1.29 -14.89 -12.38
C HIS A 242 1.49 -14.98 -10.86
N GLU A 243 1.71 -13.85 -10.18
CA GLU A 243 1.86 -13.79 -8.72
C GLU A 243 0.61 -14.25 -7.97
N LEU A 244 -0.58 -13.92 -8.49
CA LEU A 244 -1.85 -14.35 -7.93
C LEU A 244 -2.29 -15.76 -8.35
N GLY A 245 -1.50 -16.46 -9.16
CA GLY A 245 -1.89 -17.75 -9.75
C GLY A 245 -3.06 -17.64 -10.74
N LEU A 246 -3.46 -16.43 -11.10
CA LEU A 246 -4.45 -16.09 -12.12
C LEU A 246 -3.80 -16.21 -13.49
N LYS A 247 -3.62 -17.44 -13.94
CA LYS A 247 -3.28 -17.68 -15.35
C LYS A 247 -4.50 -17.39 -16.20
N TRP A 248 -4.33 -16.52 -17.20
CA TRP A 248 -5.21 -16.54 -18.36
C TRP A 248 -5.44 -18.00 -18.78
N GLY A 249 -6.69 -18.44 -18.79
CA GLY A 249 -7.09 -19.85 -18.68
C GLY A 249 -6.06 -20.84 -19.23
N SER A 250 -5.37 -21.56 -18.34
CA SER A 250 -4.28 -22.53 -18.62
C SER A 250 -4.60 -23.66 -19.62
N LYS A 251 -5.76 -23.65 -20.28
CA LYS A 251 -6.23 -24.66 -21.23
C LYS A 251 -6.19 -24.24 -22.71
N TRP A 252 -5.96 -22.99 -23.06
CA TRP A 252 -6.19 -22.55 -24.46
C TRP A 252 -4.95 -22.53 -25.37
N LYS A 253 -3.72 -22.60 -24.82
CA LYS A 253 -2.46 -22.75 -25.60
C LYS A 253 -2.39 -24.01 -26.50
N LYS A 254 -3.43 -24.85 -26.55
CA LYS A 254 -3.49 -26.02 -27.45
C LYS A 254 -4.06 -25.78 -28.84
N HIS A 255 -4.52 -24.58 -29.20
CA HIS A 255 -4.99 -24.31 -30.57
C HIS A 255 -4.02 -23.55 -31.48
N GLN A 256 -2.72 -23.58 -31.20
CA GLN A 256 -1.69 -23.13 -32.16
C GLN A 256 -0.61 -24.18 -32.46
N ALA A 257 -0.89 -25.47 -32.23
CA ALA A 257 -0.02 -26.57 -32.66
C ALA A 257 -0.81 -27.81 -33.11
N ALA A 258 -1.68 -27.68 -34.13
CA ALA A 258 -2.14 -28.81 -34.93
C ALA A 258 -2.85 -28.30 -36.21
N GLY A 259 -2.07 -28.01 -37.25
CA GLY A 259 -2.60 -27.98 -38.60
C GLY A 259 -2.89 -29.41 -39.09
N ARG A 260 -4.07 -29.58 -39.71
CA ARG A 260 -4.59 -30.70 -40.54
C ARG A 260 -5.55 -31.68 -39.85
N GLY A 261 -6.79 -31.72 -40.34
CA GLY A 261 -7.71 -32.87 -40.24
C GLY A 261 -9.18 -32.53 -39.95
N ARG A 262 -10.11 -33.08 -40.74
CA ARG A 262 -11.57 -32.80 -40.77
C ARG A 262 -12.40 -33.55 -39.71
N GLN A 263 -13.41 -32.85 -39.14
CA GLN A 263 -14.81 -33.24 -38.72
C GLN A 263 -15.08 -34.39 -37.71
N PRO A 264 -16.31 -34.56 -37.16
CA PRO A 264 -17.11 -33.64 -36.32
C PRO A 264 -17.76 -34.31 -35.06
N TRP A 265 -18.43 -33.49 -34.22
CA TRP A 265 -19.47 -33.82 -33.20
C TRP A 265 -19.06 -34.20 -31.77
N GLY A 266 -19.79 -33.63 -30.79
CA GLY A 266 -19.89 -34.16 -29.42
C GLY A 266 -20.24 -33.12 -28.36
N SER A 267 -21.54 -32.87 -28.16
CA SER A 267 -22.06 -32.13 -27.00
C SER A 267 -21.62 -32.76 -25.68
N SER A 268 -21.08 -31.97 -24.77
CA SER A 268 -21.18 -32.22 -23.33
C SER A 268 -21.47 -30.90 -22.62
N LYS A 269 -22.66 -30.83 -22.01
CA LYS A 269 -22.99 -29.80 -21.03
C LYS A 269 -22.22 -30.13 -19.76
N GLU A 270 -21.34 -29.24 -19.33
CA GLU A 270 -20.79 -29.31 -17.98
C GLU A 270 -20.86 -27.92 -17.36
N GLU A 271 -21.57 -27.86 -16.24
CA GLU A 271 -21.94 -26.65 -15.51
C GLU A 271 -20.72 -25.81 -15.14
N ARG A 272 -20.77 -24.53 -15.52
CA ARG A 272 -19.76 -23.54 -15.14
C ARG A 272 -19.98 -23.15 -13.69
N LYS A 273 -19.05 -23.52 -12.81
CA LYS A 273 -18.92 -22.87 -11.50
C LYS A 273 -18.31 -21.47 -11.70
N PRO A 274 -18.85 -20.42 -11.05
CA PRO A 274 -18.27 -19.08 -11.13
C PRO A 274 -16.87 -19.09 -10.47
N LEU A 275 -15.94 -18.37 -11.10
CA LEU A 275 -14.61 -18.12 -10.56
C LEU A 275 -14.72 -17.14 -9.38
N PRO A 276 -13.89 -17.27 -8.34
CA PRO A 276 -13.88 -16.31 -7.24
C PRO A 276 -13.51 -14.92 -7.78
N GLY A 277 -14.36 -13.93 -7.51
CA GLY A 277 -14.01 -12.52 -7.70
C GLY A 277 -14.72 -11.74 -8.81
N ILE A 278 -15.67 -12.31 -9.56
CA ILE A 278 -16.49 -11.52 -10.51
C ILE A 278 -17.93 -12.04 -10.52
N LEU A 279 -18.84 -11.27 -9.92
CA LEU A 279 -20.29 -11.31 -10.15
C LEU A 279 -20.81 -9.88 -10.28
#